data_AF-A0A949WM59-F1
#
_entry.id   AF-A0A949WM59-F1
#
_cell.length_a   1.000
_cell.length_b   1.000
_cell.length_c   1.000
_cell.angle_alpha   90.00
_cell.angle_beta   90.00
_cell.angle_gamma   90.00
#
_symmetry.space_group_name_H-M   'P 1'
#
loop_
_entity.id
_entity.type
_entity.pdbx_description
1 polymer ?
#
loop_
_entity_poly.entity_id
_entity_poly.type
_entity_poly.pdbx_seq_one_letter_code
_entity_poly.pdbx_strand_id
1 'polypeptide(L)' 'MQQSNFLRFLSLAPVLLFAKLIFIAVLLIVFNYIFPDLLFHPLP' A
#
# COMPACT_ATOMS: atom_id res chain seq x y z
N MET A 1 22.18 10.57 -17.44
CA MET A 1 22.30 11.28 -16.15
C MET A 1 20.93 11.48 -15.46
N GLN A 2 19.95 12.11 -16.12
CA GLN A 2 18.68 12.52 -15.47
C GLN A 2 17.76 11.36 -15.01
N GLN A 3 17.65 10.28 -15.79
CA GLN A 3 16.87 9.09 -15.41
C GLN A 3 17.38 8.43 -14.10
N SER A 4 18.70 8.38 -13.90
CA SER A 4 19.30 7.83 -12.68
C SER A 4 18.95 8.66 -11.44
N ASN A 5 18.90 9.99 -11.58
CA ASN A 5 18.54 10.89 -10.49
C ASN A 5 17.07 10.78 -10.10
N PHE A 6 16.20 10.53 -11.09
CA PHE A 6 14.78 10.27 -10.85
C PHE A 6 14.57 8.97 -10.07
N LEU A 7 15.23 7.87 -10.48
CA LEU A 7 15.15 6.60 -9.74
C LEU A 7 15.72 6.73 -8.32
N ARG A 8 16.79 7.51 -8.15
CA ARG A 8 17.34 7.82 -6.83
C ARG A 8 16.36 8.58 -5.94
N PHE A 9 15.62 9.54 -6.50
CA PHE A 9 14.55 10.23 -5.79
C PHE A 9 13.41 9.26 -5.39
N LEU A 10 12.95 8.40 -6.31
CA LEU A 10 11.91 7.41 -6.01
C LEU A 10 12.34 6.40 -4.94
N SER A 11 13.65 6.18 -4.80
CA SER A 11 14.22 5.25 -3.81
C SER A 11 14.46 5.90 -2.43
N LEU A 12 14.13 7.19 -2.25
CA LEU A 12 14.23 7.84 -0.95
C LEU A 12 13.24 7.19 0.03
N ALA A 13 13.69 7.00 1.28
CA ALA A 13 12.88 6.41 2.35
C ALA A 13 11.45 6.97 2.47
N PRO A 14 11.21 8.30 2.50
CA PRO A 14 9.85 8.84 2.57
C PRO A 14 9.00 8.54 1.32
N VAL A 15 9.61 8.46 0.14
CA VAL A 15 8.89 8.18 -1.12
C VAL A 15 8.47 6.71 -1.18
N LEU A 16 9.38 5.79 -0.82
CA LEU A 16 9.07 4.37 -0.71
C LEU A 16 8.06 4.08 0.40
N LEU A 17 8.16 4.79 1.54
CA LEU A 17 7.18 4.68 2.62
C LEU A 17 5.79 5.07 2.12
N PHE A 18 5.67 6.21 1.42
CA PHE A 18 4.41 6.65 0.86
C PHE A 18 3.84 5.65 -0.15
N ALA A 19 4.65 5.12 -1.06
CA ALA A 19 4.24 4.08 -2.01
C ALA A 19 3.76 2.81 -1.30
N LYS A 20 4.45 2.38 -0.23
CA LYS A 20 4.05 1.24 0.59
C LYS A 20 2.73 1.47 1.32
N LEU A 21 2.52 2.68 1.85
CA LEU A 21 1.27 3.03 2.53
C LEU A 21 0.09 3.10 1.57
N ILE A 22 0.28 3.60 0.34
CA ILE A 22 -0.74 3.52 -0.72
C ILE A 22 -1.11 2.06 -0.99
N PHE A 23 -0.11 1.20 -1.18
CA PHE A 23 -0.35 -0.22 -1.44
C PHE A 23 -1.15 -0.88 -0.31
N ILE A 24 -0.75 -0.67 0.95
CA ILE A 24 -1.46 -1.22 2.12
C ILE A 24 -2.88 -0.64 2.21
N ALA A 25 -3.05 0.66 2.00
CA ALA A 25 -4.36 1.30 2.06
C ALA A 25 -5.31 0.73 1.01
N VAL A 26 -4.88 0.63 -0.25
CA VAL A 26 -5.69 0.04 -1.33
C VAL A 26 -6.02 -1.42 -1.02
N LEU A 27 -5.05 -2.20 -0.55
CA LEU A 27 -5.26 -3.59 -0.15
C LEU A 27 -6.37 -3.70 0.92
N LEU A 28 -6.28 -2.88 1.98
CA LEU A 28 -7.28 -2.88 3.06
C LEU A 28 -8.64 -2.37 2.60
N ILE A 29 -8.69 -1.33 1.76
CA ILE A 29 -9.94 -0.81 1.19
C ILE A 29 -10.63 -1.88 0.35
N VAL A 30 -9.90 -2.52 -0.56
CA VAL A 30 -10.45 -3.58 -1.42
C VAL A 30 -10.89 -4.78 -0.59
N PHE A 31 -10.12 -5.17 0.43
CA PHE A 31 -10.50 -6.25 1.34
C PHE A 31 -11.81 -5.94 2.06
N ASN A 32 -11.96 -4.75 2.64
CA ASN A 32 -13.20 -4.34 3.33
C ASN A 32 -14.37 -4.12 2.36
N TYR A 33 -14.12 -3.82 1.08
CA TYR A 33 -15.15 -3.73 0.05
C TYR A 33 -15.68 -5.12 -0.34
N ILE A 34 -14.81 -6.14 -0.43
CA ILE A 34 -15.18 -7.52 -0.79
C ILE A 34 -15.76 -8.28 0.42
N PHE A 35 -15.17 -8.09 1.60
CA PHE A 35 -15.57 -8.72 2.86
C PHE A 35 -15.94 -7.65 3.89
N PRO A 36 -17.08 -6.96 3.70
CA PRO A 36 -17.53 -5.96 4.66
C PRO A 36 -17.91 -6.62 6.00
N ASP A 37 -17.82 -5.83 7.07
CA ASP A 37 -18.34 -6.16 8.41
C ASP A 37 -17.75 -7.42 9.06
N LEU A 38 -16.47 -7.72 8.76
CA LEU A 38 -15.73 -8.82 9.40
C LEU A 38 -15.30 -8.44 10.83
N LEU A 39 -16.26 -8.38 11.75
CA LEU A 39 -16.01 -8.12 13.17
C LEU A 39 -15.26 -9.30 13.85
N PHE A 40 -15.51 -10.51 13.38
CA PHE A 40 -14.86 -11.74 13.86
C PHE A 40 -14.64 -12.71 12.69
N HIS A 41 -13.67 -13.60 12.84
CA HIS A 41 -13.46 -14.67 11.86
C HIS A 41 -14.61 -15.69 11.97
N PRO A 42 -15.25 -16.11 10.86
CA PRO A 42 -16.30 -17.13 10.91
C PRO A 42 -15.76 -18.43 11.52
N LEU A 43 -16.50 -18.98 12.48
CA LEU A 43 -16.22 -20.30 13.04
C LEU A 43 -16.60 -21.39 12.01
N PRO A 44 -15.87 -22.51 11.96
CA PRO A 44 -16.14 -23.61 11.04
C PRO A 44 -17.47 -24.31 11.30
#